data_AF-U2E3H6-F1
#
_entry.id   AF-U2E3H6-F1
#
_cell.length_a   1.000
_cell.length_b   1.000
_cell.length_c   1.000
_cell.angle_alpha   90.00
_cell.angle_beta   90.00
_cell.angle_gamma   90.00
#
_symmetry.space_group_name_H-M   'P 1'
#
loop_
_entity.id
_entity.type
_entity.pdbx_description
1 polymer ?
#
loop_
_entity_poly.entity_id
_entity_poly.type
_entity_poly.pdbx_seq_one_letter_code
_entity_poly.pdbx_strand_id
1 'polypeptide(L)'
;MQQIDVLIHSRIANLFYARYGRRNAQEQCGAGLHSNSRTTGGTASREMRDTIGYEEAKSVNNGVTKSLVDNLVHQYAWYRGVDEYGGAAVTQVNNICCLGYEDIYGNKYDMMDGVDLPNDRDNVGKWRIWMPDGSTRMVKGTSNSGLWIPTVAHGRYMDVIPVGNVNGSSSTHYSDIFWHSGSASRVVCRGCGNAYANGGVSSAFANYDASFASAGVGARLAFRGQIVKAQSVAAYKAISENA
;
A
#
# COMPACT_ATOMS: atom_id res chain seq x y z
N MET A 1 12.52 3.02 -13.80
CA MET A 1 11.32 3.33 -12.96
C MET A 1 11.70 2.97 -11.54
N GLN A 2 11.50 3.87 -10.59
CA GLN A 2 11.84 3.61 -9.19
C GLN A 2 10.71 2.82 -8.54
N GLN A 3 11.02 1.77 -7.79
CA GLN A 3 10.01 0.79 -7.38
C GLN A 3 10.15 0.52 -5.89
N ILE A 4 9.05 0.14 -5.24
CA ILE A 4 9.08 -0.29 -3.85
C ILE A 4 9.52 -1.74 -3.78
N ASP A 5 10.58 -2.04 -3.05
CA ASP A 5 11.02 -3.43 -2.86
C ASP A 5 9.93 -4.29 -2.16
N VAL A 6 9.76 -5.54 -2.62
CA VAL A 6 8.75 -6.49 -2.11
C VAL A 6 8.83 -6.75 -0.60
N LEU A 7 10.03 -6.70 0.00
CA LEU A 7 10.19 -6.86 1.44
C LEU A 7 9.69 -5.61 2.17
N ILE A 8 9.91 -4.42 1.60
CA ILE A 8 9.37 -3.17 2.15
C ILE A 8 7.85 -3.19 2.06
N HIS A 9 7.27 -3.73 0.98
CA HIS A 9 5.84 -3.95 0.90
C HIS A 9 5.31 -4.80 2.06
N SER A 10 5.92 -5.97 2.27
CA SER A 10 5.53 -6.87 3.35
C SER A 10 5.71 -6.21 4.73
N ARG A 11 6.80 -5.46 4.95
CA ARG A 11 7.06 -4.75 6.21
C ARG A 11 6.02 -3.68 6.51
N ILE A 12 5.64 -2.88 5.52
CA ILE A 12 4.60 -1.85 5.68
C ILE A 12 3.26 -2.50 6.05
N ALA A 13 2.87 -3.56 5.33
CA ALA A 13 1.62 -4.26 5.61
C ALA A 13 1.61 -4.87 7.02
N ASN A 14 2.70 -5.53 7.42
CA ASN A 14 2.85 -6.06 8.77
C ASN A 14 2.84 -4.98 9.85
N LEU A 15 3.53 -3.86 9.61
CA LEU A 15 3.52 -2.73 10.53
C LEU A 15 2.12 -2.16 10.68
N PHE A 16 1.34 -2.09 9.60
CA PHE A 16 -0.06 -1.66 9.65
C PHE A 16 -0.89 -2.60 10.54
N TYR A 17 -0.83 -3.91 10.29
CA TYR A 17 -1.58 -4.88 11.08
C TYR A 17 -1.17 -4.85 12.55
N ALA A 18 0.13 -4.76 12.84
CA ALA A 18 0.64 -4.70 14.20
C ALA A 18 0.22 -3.40 14.92
N ARG A 19 0.24 -2.25 14.22
CA ARG A 19 -0.07 -0.95 14.82
C ARG A 19 -1.55 -0.78 15.12
N TYR A 20 -2.43 -1.16 14.17
CA TYR A 20 -3.86 -0.87 14.29
C TYR A 20 -4.69 -2.07 14.72
N GLY A 21 -4.19 -3.30 14.58
CA GLY A 21 -4.98 -4.51 14.84
C GLY A 21 -6.21 -4.66 13.94
N ARG A 22 -6.27 -3.88 12.85
CA ARG A 22 -7.35 -3.85 11.86
C ARG A 22 -6.82 -4.29 10.52
N ARG A 23 -7.72 -4.74 9.65
CA ARG A 23 -7.37 -5.16 8.29
C ARG A 23 -7.84 -4.18 7.22
N ASN A 24 -8.85 -3.36 7.51
CA ASN A 24 -9.34 -2.33 6.60
C ASN A 24 -8.59 -1.01 6.84
N ALA A 25 -7.62 -0.72 5.97
CA ALA A 25 -6.81 0.50 6.04
C ALA A 25 -7.60 1.75 5.66
N GLN A 26 -8.52 1.65 4.69
CA GLN A 26 -9.34 2.77 4.25
C GLN A 26 -10.30 3.25 5.35
N GLU A 27 -10.83 2.36 6.19
CA GLU A 27 -11.61 2.74 7.37
C GLU A 27 -10.74 3.22 8.53
N GLN A 28 -9.48 2.79 8.60
CA GLN A 28 -8.57 3.19 9.68
C GLN A 28 -8.01 4.59 9.47
N CYS A 29 -7.47 4.89 8.28
CA CYS A 29 -6.84 6.17 7.98
C CYS A 29 -7.55 6.98 6.88
N GLY A 30 -8.73 6.55 6.43
CA GLY A 30 -9.44 7.16 5.32
C GLY A 30 -8.98 6.63 3.96
N ALA A 31 -9.78 6.85 2.93
CA ALA A 31 -9.50 6.44 1.54
C ALA A 31 -8.97 7.60 0.67
N GLY A 32 -9.20 8.83 1.13
CA GLY A 32 -8.83 10.06 0.41
C GLY A 32 -9.80 10.40 -0.71
N LEU A 33 -9.58 11.56 -1.34
CA LEU A 33 -10.43 12.06 -2.42
C LEU A 33 -10.16 11.28 -3.73
N HIS A 34 -11.21 11.11 -4.52
CA HIS A 34 -11.22 10.37 -5.79
C HIS A 34 -11.34 11.33 -6.99
N SER A 35 -10.44 12.30 -7.05
CA SER A 35 -10.36 13.25 -8.17
C SER A 35 -8.92 13.69 -8.38
N ASN A 36 -8.67 14.33 -9.53
CA ASN A 36 -7.38 14.94 -9.85
C ASN A 36 -7.00 16.12 -8.93
N SER A 37 -7.88 16.54 -8.02
CA SER A 37 -7.58 17.52 -6.97
C SER A 37 -6.69 16.97 -5.85
N ARG A 38 -6.47 15.64 -5.81
CA ARG A 38 -5.55 14.99 -4.88
C ARG A 38 -4.10 15.14 -5.37
N THR A 39 -3.42 16.16 -4.88
CA THR A 39 -2.01 16.45 -5.20
C THR A 39 -1.09 15.97 -4.08
N THR A 40 0.16 15.61 -4.40
CA THR A 40 1.16 15.18 -3.41
C THR A 40 1.61 16.35 -2.53
N GLY A 41 1.87 16.09 -1.26
CA GLY A 41 2.34 17.05 -0.25
C GLY A 41 1.26 17.59 0.68
N GLY A 42 0.01 17.17 0.53
CA GLY A 42 -1.12 17.60 1.36
C GLY A 42 -1.02 17.19 2.84
N THR A 43 -0.18 16.20 3.19
CA THR A 43 0.03 15.76 4.57
C THR A 43 1.32 16.28 5.20
N ALA A 44 2.23 16.90 4.42
CA ALA A 44 3.57 17.25 4.88
C ALA A 44 3.58 18.20 6.11
N SER A 45 2.61 19.11 6.20
CA SER A 45 2.47 20.05 7.33
C SER A 45 1.98 19.38 8.62
N ARG A 46 1.59 18.10 8.57
CA ARG A 46 1.06 17.31 9.67
C ARG A 46 2.05 16.25 10.16
N GLU A 47 3.31 16.34 9.72
CA GLU A 47 4.40 15.43 10.09
C GLU A 47 4.05 13.95 9.80
N MET A 48 4.33 13.04 10.73
CA MET A 48 3.98 11.62 10.64
C MET A 48 2.62 11.30 11.27
N ARG A 49 1.77 12.31 11.51
CA ARG A 49 0.43 12.08 12.06
C ARG A 49 -0.41 11.36 11.02
N ASP A 50 -1.03 10.27 11.43
CA ASP A 50 -1.94 9.56 10.55
C ASP A 50 -3.27 10.31 10.45
N THR A 51 -3.89 10.20 9.28
CA THR A 51 -5.29 10.55 9.12
C THR A 51 -6.18 9.49 9.78
N ILE A 52 -7.44 9.84 9.99
CA ILE A 52 -8.49 8.96 10.52
C ILE A 52 -9.57 8.76 9.45
N GLY A 53 -10.20 7.58 9.47
CA GLY A 53 -11.31 7.25 8.58
C GLY A 53 -12.65 7.82 9.05
N TYR A 54 -13.69 7.57 8.25
CA TYR A 54 -15.01 8.18 8.41
C TYR A 54 -15.66 7.85 9.76
N GLU A 55 -15.64 6.59 10.20
CA GLU A 55 -16.32 6.21 11.46
C GLU A 55 -15.70 6.91 12.68
N GLU A 56 -14.38 7.03 12.74
CA GLU A 56 -13.71 7.80 13.80
C GLU A 56 -14.03 9.30 13.67
N ALA A 57 -13.97 9.85 12.46
CA ALA A 57 -14.25 11.27 12.24
C ALA A 57 -15.69 11.63 12.62
N LYS A 58 -16.65 10.78 12.27
CA LYS A 58 -18.07 10.91 12.59
C LYS A 58 -18.31 10.87 14.10
N SER A 59 -17.57 10.02 14.83
CA SER A 59 -17.67 9.96 16.30
C SER A 59 -17.29 11.28 16.99
N VAL A 60 -16.48 12.12 16.33
CA VAL A 60 -16.11 13.47 16.81
C VAL A 60 -17.08 14.53 16.28
N ASN A 61 -17.46 14.46 15.00
CA ASN A 61 -18.39 15.40 14.38
C ASN A 61 -19.36 14.65 13.46
N ASN A 62 -20.64 14.59 13.85
CA ASN A 62 -21.69 13.93 13.07
C ASN A 62 -21.95 14.56 11.68
N GLY A 63 -21.47 15.78 11.43
CA GLY A 63 -21.61 16.51 10.17
C GLY A 63 -20.50 16.27 9.14
N VAL A 64 -19.57 15.34 9.37
CA VAL A 64 -18.55 14.99 8.37
C VAL A 64 -19.20 14.47 7.08
N THR A 65 -18.59 14.77 5.94
CA THR A 65 -19.09 14.36 4.63
C THR A 65 -19.17 12.84 4.53
N LYS A 66 -20.38 12.32 4.33
CA LYS A 66 -20.63 10.91 4.01
C LYS A 66 -20.74 10.74 2.50
N SER A 67 -19.62 10.39 1.87
CA SER A 67 -19.54 10.05 0.45
C SER A 67 -19.02 8.62 0.31
N LEU A 68 -19.70 7.78 -0.47
CA LEU A 68 -19.33 6.39 -0.71
C LEU A 68 -18.87 6.19 -2.15
N VAL A 69 -17.75 5.48 -2.34
CA VAL A 69 -17.32 4.94 -3.63
C VAL A 69 -17.78 3.48 -3.71
N ASP A 70 -18.36 3.09 -4.85
CA ASP A 70 -18.92 1.75 -5.11
C ASP A 70 -19.89 1.26 -4.01
N ASN A 71 -20.59 2.19 -3.35
CA ASN A 71 -21.44 1.92 -2.18
C ASN A 71 -20.74 1.16 -1.04
N LEU A 72 -19.41 1.26 -0.95
CA LEU A 72 -18.61 0.45 -0.02
C LEU A 72 -17.56 1.25 0.74
N VAL A 73 -16.80 2.10 0.06
CA VAL A 73 -15.65 2.79 0.66
C VAL A 73 -16.04 4.21 1.04
N HIS A 74 -15.87 4.59 2.32
CA HIS A 74 -16.02 5.97 2.73
C HIS A 74 -14.88 6.82 2.16
N GLN A 75 -15.24 7.73 1.27
CA GLN A 75 -14.32 8.68 0.65
C GLN A 75 -13.79 9.67 1.70
N TYR A 76 -12.64 10.26 1.40
CA TYR A 76 -11.93 11.25 2.23
C TYR A 76 -11.16 10.66 3.41
N ALA A 77 -10.46 11.55 4.07
CA ALA A 77 -9.71 11.34 5.30
C ALA A 77 -9.84 12.61 6.15
N TRP A 78 -9.59 12.47 7.45
CA TRP A 78 -9.64 13.58 8.39
C TRP A 78 -8.40 13.60 9.28
N TYR A 79 -8.07 14.78 9.79
CA TYR A 79 -7.19 14.92 10.95
C TYR A 79 -8.00 15.27 12.18
N ARG A 80 -7.72 14.58 13.29
CA ARG A 80 -8.21 14.99 14.60
C ARG A 80 -7.43 16.21 15.09
N GLY A 81 -8.14 17.16 15.67
CA GLY A 81 -7.60 18.39 16.22
C GLY A 81 -8.50 18.98 17.29
N VAL A 82 -8.31 20.27 17.54
CA VAL A 82 -9.13 21.07 18.44
C VAL A 82 -9.70 22.27 17.68
N ASP A 83 -10.91 22.69 18.02
CA ASP A 83 -11.49 23.94 17.54
C ASP A 83 -10.94 25.16 18.27
N GLU A 84 -11.41 26.35 17.90
CA GLU A 84 -11.00 27.64 18.49
C GLU A 84 -11.36 27.78 19.98
N TYR A 85 -12.23 26.93 20.51
CA TYR A 85 -12.65 26.89 21.92
C TYR A 85 -12.05 25.71 22.69
N GLY A 86 -11.16 24.92 22.06
CA GLY A 86 -10.51 23.75 22.67
C GLY A 86 -11.37 22.47 22.64
N GLY A 87 -12.52 22.48 21.97
CA GLY A 87 -13.37 21.32 21.73
C GLY A 87 -12.75 20.36 20.70
N ALA A 88 -13.13 19.08 20.75
CA ALA A 88 -12.63 18.10 19.78
C ALA A 88 -13.17 18.41 18.38
N ALA A 89 -12.27 18.47 17.40
CA ALA A 89 -12.62 18.80 16.02
C ALA A 89 -11.95 17.84 15.02
N VAL A 90 -12.47 17.86 13.79
CA VAL A 90 -11.90 17.12 12.66
C VAL A 90 -11.78 18.03 11.45
N THR A 91 -10.66 17.91 10.74
CA THR A 91 -10.41 18.65 9.48
C THR A 91 -10.37 17.66 8.34
N GLN A 92 -11.29 17.78 7.38
CA GLN A 92 -11.28 16.98 6.17
C GLN A 92 -10.08 17.31 5.30
N VAL A 93 -9.46 16.29 4.72
CA VAL A 93 -8.33 16.41 3.80
C VAL A 93 -8.53 15.51 2.58
N ASN A 94 -7.86 15.88 1.48
CA ASN A 94 -7.93 15.14 0.22
C ASN A 94 -6.97 13.95 0.19
N ASN A 95 -5.84 14.06 0.87
CA ASN A 95 -4.81 13.03 0.96
C ASN A 95 -4.96 12.20 2.23
N ILE A 96 -4.44 10.99 2.20
CA ILE A 96 -4.37 10.11 3.37
C ILE A 96 -2.95 10.09 3.88
N CYS A 97 -2.78 9.99 5.20
CA CYS A 97 -1.51 9.67 5.83
C CYS A 97 -1.70 8.38 6.62
N CYS A 98 -0.95 7.33 6.27
CA CYS A 98 -1.01 6.05 6.96
C CYS A 98 0.42 5.56 7.23
N LEU A 99 0.72 5.31 8.50
CA LEU A 99 2.07 5.01 8.98
C LEU A 99 3.09 6.11 8.64
N GLY A 100 2.64 7.37 8.62
CA GLY A 100 3.47 8.51 8.22
C GLY A 100 3.75 8.61 6.71
N TYR A 101 3.18 7.70 5.89
CA TYR A 101 3.28 7.78 4.44
C TYR A 101 2.04 8.42 3.85
N GLU A 102 2.25 9.46 3.05
CA GLU A 102 1.19 10.04 2.24
C GLU A 102 0.76 9.07 1.13
N ASP A 103 -0.55 8.91 0.95
CA ASP A 103 -1.17 8.23 -0.20
C ASP A 103 -0.64 6.82 -0.46
N ILE A 104 -0.20 6.12 0.60
CA ILE A 104 0.38 4.76 0.53
C ILE A 104 -0.58 3.71 -0.05
N TYR A 105 -1.85 4.08 -0.14
CA TYR A 105 -2.89 3.47 -0.96
C TYR A 105 -3.90 4.56 -1.35
N GLY A 106 -4.68 4.28 -2.41
CA GLY A 106 -5.47 5.29 -3.10
C GLY A 106 -4.57 6.29 -3.82
N ASN A 107 -5.03 6.88 -4.93
CA ASN A 107 -4.27 7.78 -5.81
C ASN A 107 -3.32 7.11 -6.82
N LYS A 108 -2.43 6.19 -6.40
CA LYS A 108 -1.44 5.58 -7.30
C LYS A 108 -1.22 4.10 -7.00
N TYR A 109 -0.99 3.31 -8.05
CA TYR A 109 -0.35 2.00 -7.88
C TYR A 109 1.16 2.20 -7.69
N ASP A 110 1.83 1.35 -6.92
CA ASP A 110 3.30 1.31 -6.87
C ASP A 110 3.78 -0.03 -7.42
N MET A 111 4.60 -0.01 -8.47
CA MET A 111 5.24 -1.23 -8.96
C MET A 111 6.29 -1.71 -7.97
N MET A 112 6.30 -3.02 -7.72
CA MET A 112 7.23 -3.65 -6.78
C MET A 112 8.51 -4.09 -7.49
N ASP A 113 9.64 -3.84 -6.84
CA ASP A 113 10.95 -4.35 -7.25
C ASP A 113 11.27 -5.66 -6.53
N GLY A 114 12.20 -6.43 -7.11
CA GLY A 114 12.69 -7.68 -6.53
C GLY A 114 11.62 -8.76 -6.46
N VAL A 115 10.57 -8.69 -7.30
CA VAL A 115 9.54 -9.71 -7.40
C VAL A 115 8.88 -9.77 -8.78
N ASP A 116 8.59 -10.98 -9.25
CA ASP A 116 7.75 -11.23 -10.42
C ASP A 116 6.96 -12.55 -10.31
N LEU A 117 6.02 -12.74 -11.24
CA LEU A 117 5.40 -14.04 -11.51
C LEU A 117 5.89 -14.52 -12.88
N PRO A 118 6.88 -15.43 -12.92
CA PRO A 118 7.41 -15.96 -14.18
C PRO A 118 6.32 -16.63 -15.02
N ASN A 119 5.42 -17.37 -14.35
CA ASN A 119 4.34 -18.12 -14.99
C ASN A 119 4.82 -19.01 -16.15
N ASP A 120 6.02 -19.58 -16.01
CA ASP A 120 6.51 -20.66 -16.84
C ASP A 120 5.92 -22.01 -16.39
N ARG A 121 6.32 -23.08 -17.08
CA ARG A 121 5.75 -24.44 -16.95
C ARG A 121 5.59 -24.92 -15.50
N ASP A 122 6.53 -24.59 -14.61
CA ASP A 122 6.55 -25.10 -13.23
C ASP A 122 6.31 -24.03 -12.17
N ASN A 123 6.14 -22.76 -12.58
CA ASN A 123 6.05 -21.61 -11.68
C ASN A 123 4.77 -20.79 -11.83
N VAL A 124 3.70 -21.36 -12.40
CA VAL A 124 2.40 -20.70 -12.50
C VAL A 124 1.87 -20.29 -11.12
N GLY A 125 1.58 -19.00 -10.95
CA GLY A 125 1.13 -18.38 -9.71
C GLY A 125 2.15 -18.43 -8.58
N LYS A 126 3.43 -18.71 -8.87
CA LYS A 126 4.51 -18.60 -7.89
C LYS A 126 5.18 -17.24 -8.01
N TRP A 127 5.32 -16.59 -6.87
CA TRP A 127 6.03 -15.34 -6.72
C TRP A 127 7.50 -15.65 -6.57
N ARG A 128 8.30 -15.25 -7.54
CA ARG A 128 9.75 -15.32 -7.47
C ARG A 128 10.24 -14.02 -6.84
N ILE A 129 10.91 -14.15 -5.70
CA ILE A 129 11.44 -13.01 -4.94
C ILE A 129 12.96 -13.08 -4.92
N TRP A 130 13.60 -11.97 -5.28
CA TRP A 130 15.04 -11.78 -5.12
C TRP A 130 15.34 -11.26 -3.72
N MET A 131 16.26 -11.94 -3.04
CA MET A 131 16.67 -11.62 -1.68
C MET A 131 17.90 -10.70 -1.67
N PRO A 132 18.12 -9.95 -0.57
CA PRO A 132 19.28 -9.05 -0.46
C PRO A 132 20.62 -9.77 -0.55
N ASP A 133 20.67 -11.06 -0.24
CA ASP A 133 21.86 -11.90 -0.35
C ASP A 133 22.11 -12.43 -1.77
N GLY A 134 21.33 -11.98 -2.76
CA GLY A 134 21.41 -12.42 -4.15
C GLY A 134 20.70 -13.74 -4.44
N SER A 135 20.17 -14.43 -3.42
CA SER A 135 19.39 -15.65 -3.63
C SER A 135 17.99 -15.35 -4.17
N THR A 136 17.33 -16.38 -4.70
CA THR A 136 15.93 -16.29 -5.09
C THR A 136 15.10 -17.32 -4.34
N ARG A 137 13.85 -16.97 -4.06
CA ARG A 137 12.85 -17.87 -3.47
C ARG A 137 11.58 -17.88 -4.27
N MET A 138 10.91 -19.03 -4.28
CA MET A 138 9.59 -19.21 -4.88
C MET A 138 8.56 -19.37 -3.78
N VAL A 139 7.55 -18.49 -3.78
CA VAL A 139 6.43 -18.55 -2.84
C VAL A 139 5.16 -18.82 -3.63
N LYS A 140 4.44 -19.92 -3.31
CA LYS A 140 3.20 -20.25 -4.00
C LYS A 140 2.10 -19.28 -3.55
N GLY A 141 1.63 -18.46 -4.49
CA GLY A 141 0.43 -17.65 -4.33
C GLY A 141 -0.84 -18.36 -4.78
N THR A 142 -1.97 -17.70 -4.60
CA THR A 142 -3.22 -18.07 -5.27
C THR A 142 -3.19 -17.64 -6.74
N SER A 143 -3.81 -18.43 -7.60
CA SER A 143 -4.05 -18.07 -9.01
C SER A 143 -5.45 -17.50 -9.24
N ASN A 144 -6.27 -17.43 -8.18
CA ASN A 144 -7.60 -16.83 -8.26
C ASN A 144 -7.49 -15.31 -8.32
N SER A 145 -8.21 -14.70 -9.26
CA SER A 145 -8.22 -13.26 -9.48
C SER A 145 -9.57 -12.68 -9.09
N GLY A 146 -9.59 -11.44 -8.61
CA GLY A 146 -10.82 -10.75 -8.20
C GLY A 146 -11.34 -11.19 -6.83
N LEU A 147 -10.48 -11.77 -5.98
CA LEU A 147 -10.86 -12.19 -4.63
C LEU A 147 -10.40 -11.19 -3.58
N TRP A 148 -11.26 -10.93 -2.59
CA TRP A 148 -10.85 -10.42 -1.29
C TRP A 148 -9.93 -11.43 -0.65
N ILE A 149 -8.81 -11.01 -0.06
CA ILE A 149 -7.76 -11.92 0.41
C ILE A 149 -7.93 -12.20 1.90
N PRO A 150 -8.47 -13.36 2.31
CA PRO A 150 -8.60 -13.71 3.73
C PRO A 150 -7.35 -14.38 4.29
N THR A 151 -6.37 -14.75 3.45
CA THR A 151 -5.19 -15.51 3.88
C THR A 151 -3.95 -15.08 3.10
N VAL A 152 -2.82 -14.94 3.80
CA VAL A 152 -1.52 -14.63 3.19
C VAL A 152 -0.46 -15.64 3.64
N ALA A 153 0.50 -15.93 2.76
CA ALA A 153 1.73 -16.59 3.17
C ALA A 153 2.52 -15.59 4.01
N HIS A 154 2.75 -15.89 5.29
CA HIS A 154 3.44 -15.01 6.25
C HIS A 154 4.77 -15.63 6.68
N GLY A 155 4.72 -16.66 7.53
CA GLY A 155 5.86 -17.54 7.84
C GLY A 155 7.14 -16.80 8.25
N ARG A 156 8.29 -17.43 7.99
CA ARG A 156 9.62 -16.91 8.39
C ARG A 156 9.94 -15.53 7.80
N TYR A 157 9.50 -15.26 6.58
CA TYR A 157 9.82 -14.02 5.86
C TYR A 157 8.77 -12.92 6.08
N MET A 158 7.69 -13.22 6.81
CA MET A 158 6.54 -12.35 7.04
C MET A 158 5.98 -11.80 5.73
N ASP A 159 5.92 -12.64 4.70
CA ASP A 159 5.38 -12.23 3.41
C ASP A 159 3.91 -11.79 3.57
N VAL A 160 3.44 -10.98 2.63
CA VAL A 160 2.01 -10.65 2.52
C VAL A 160 1.55 -11.01 1.11
N ILE A 161 1.75 -12.28 0.76
CA ILE A 161 1.39 -12.84 -0.55
C ILE A 161 0.03 -13.53 -0.44
N PRO A 162 -0.94 -13.18 -1.29
CA PRO A 162 -2.25 -13.85 -1.32
C PRO A 162 -2.15 -15.36 -1.55
N VAL A 163 -2.77 -16.15 -0.68
CA VAL A 163 -2.82 -17.62 -0.78
C VAL A 163 -4.21 -18.17 -0.50
N GLY A 164 -4.43 -19.43 -0.85
CA GLY A 164 -5.69 -20.13 -0.62
C GLY A 164 -6.74 -19.83 -1.70
N ASN A 165 -7.90 -20.46 -1.54
CA ASN A 165 -8.99 -20.46 -2.53
C ASN A 165 -10.30 -19.85 -2.01
N VAL A 166 -10.29 -19.32 -0.79
CA VAL A 166 -11.48 -18.74 -0.15
C VAL A 166 -11.57 -17.27 -0.56
N ASN A 167 -12.74 -16.85 -1.05
CA ASN A 167 -13.04 -15.43 -1.24
C ASN A 167 -13.48 -14.85 0.11
N GLY A 168 -12.81 -13.79 0.55
CA GLY A 168 -13.28 -12.99 1.69
C GLY A 168 -14.44 -12.07 1.31
N SER A 169 -14.65 -11.05 2.14
CA SER A 169 -15.53 -9.92 1.84
C SER A 169 -14.82 -8.60 2.13
N SER A 170 -15.53 -7.50 1.86
CA SER A 170 -15.16 -6.15 2.28
C SER A 170 -14.94 -5.97 3.79
N SER A 171 -15.33 -6.95 4.61
CA SER A 171 -15.13 -6.95 6.07
C SER A 171 -14.25 -8.08 6.58
N THR A 172 -13.85 -9.04 5.74
CA THR A 172 -13.11 -10.25 6.14
C THR A 172 -11.91 -10.53 5.23
N HIS A 173 -10.96 -9.59 5.19
CA HIS A 173 -9.77 -9.70 4.35
C HIS A 173 -8.54 -9.17 5.09
N TYR A 174 -7.34 -9.71 4.84
CA TYR A 174 -6.05 -9.07 5.17
C TYR A 174 -5.73 -7.98 4.17
N SER A 175 -6.02 -8.26 2.91
CA SER A 175 -5.97 -7.28 1.83
C SER A 175 -7.29 -7.24 1.10
N ASP A 176 -7.69 -6.04 0.74
CA ASP A 176 -8.45 -5.70 -0.44
C ASP A 176 -8.09 -6.59 -1.68
N ILE A 177 -8.89 -6.49 -2.74
CA ILE A 177 -8.90 -7.49 -3.82
C ILE A 177 -7.53 -7.72 -4.51
N PHE A 178 -7.16 -8.99 -4.68
CA PHE A 178 -6.02 -9.44 -5.47
C PHE A 178 -6.40 -9.74 -6.92
N TRP A 179 -5.53 -9.34 -7.85
CA TRP A 179 -5.69 -9.60 -9.27
C TRP A 179 -4.49 -10.35 -9.83
N HIS A 180 -4.78 -11.39 -10.62
CA HIS A 180 -3.77 -12.29 -11.18
C HIS A 180 -4.04 -12.57 -12.65
N SER A 181 -2.98 -12.58 -13.46
CA SER A 181 -2.98 -13.14 -14.81
C SER A 181 -2.02 -14.32 -14.87
N GLY A 182 -2.46 -15.42 -15.48
CA GLY A 182 -1.60 -16.60 -15.73
C GLY A 182 -0.62 -16.42 -16.89
N SER A 183 -0.57 -15.25 -17.52
CA SER A 183 0.38 -14.96 -18.61
C SER A 183 1.82 -14.93 -18.11
N ALA A 184 2.78 -15.27 -18.97
CA ALA A 184 4.21 -15.27 -18.61
C ALA A 184 4.71 -13.87 -18.20
N SER A 185 5.69 -13.82 -17.30
CA SER A 185 6.44 -12.61 -16.92
C SER A 185 5.56 -11.46 -16.44
N ARG A 186 4.68 -11.70 -15.45
CA ARG A 186 3.90 -10.62 -14.83
C ARG A 186 4.71 -9.90 -13.77
N VAL A 187 4.55 -8.59 -13.72
CA VAL A 187 5.09 -7.75 -12.66
C VAL A 187 4.08 -7.64 -11.52
N VAL A 188 4.55 -7.33 -10.33
CA VAL A 188 3.67 -7.11 -9.17
C VAL A 188 3.58 -5.62 -8.88
N CYS A 189 2.37 -5.10 -8.72
CA CYS A 189 2.10 -3.76 -8.22
C CYS A 189 1.33 -3.83 -6.91
N ARG A 190 1.34 -2.75 -6.12
CA ARG A 190 0.50 -2.57 -4.93
C ARG A 190 -0.35 -1.31 -4.99
N GLY A 191 -1.29 -1.20 -4.05
CA GLY A 191 -2.12 -0.02 -3.87
C GLY A 191 -3.28 0.04 -4.85
N CYS A 192 -3.75 1.24 -5.17
CA CYS A 192 -4.80 1.48 -6.13
C CYS A 192 -4.71 2.93 -6.63
N GLY A 193 -4.93 3.15 -7.92
CA GLY A 193 -4.96 4.47 -8.54
C GLY A 193 -6.09 5.38 -8.03
N ASN A 194 -6.94 4.88 -7.14
CA ASN A 194 -8.24 5.43 -6.77
C ASN A 194 -8.70 4.86 -5.41
N ALA A 195 -9.72 5.44 -4.78
CA ALA A 195 -10.30 4.99 -3.50
C ALA A 195 -11.31 3.85 -3.70
N TYR A 196 -10.90 2.80 -4.42
CA TYR A 196 -11.73 1.62 -4.65
C TYR A 196 -11.58 0.61 -3.51
N ALA A 197 -12.55 -0.31 -3.45
CA ALA A 197 -12.61 -1.46 -2.56
C ALA A 197 -11.43 -2.44 -2.69
N ASN A 198 -10.54 -2.23 -3.66
CA ASN A 198 -9.34 -3.03 -3.85
C ASN A 198 -8.03 -2.26 -3.55
N GLY A 199 -8.11 -1.10 -2.91
CA GLY A 199 -6.97 -0.30 -2.49
C GLY A 199 -6.63 -0.40 -1.00
N GLY A 200 -5.43 -0.90 -0.68
CA GLY A 200 -4.92 -0.92 0.70
C GLY A 200 -3.41 -1.13 0.77
N VAL A 201 -2.83 -1.05 1.98
CA VAL A 201 -1.37 -1.22 2.21
C VAL A 201 -0.82 -2.58 1.76
N SER A 202 -1.67 -3.60 1.75
CA SER A 202 -1.35 -4.98 1.37
C SER A 202 -1.90 -5.37 0.00
N SER A 203 -2.60 -4.46 -0.70
CA SER A 203 -3.16 -4.75 -2.02
C SER A 203 -2.04 -5.07 -2.99
N ALA A 204 -2.25 -6.13 -3.78
CA ALA A 204 -1.31 -6.56 -4.81
C ALA A 204 -2.03 -6.86 -6.12
N PHE A 205 -1.36 -6.57 -7.23
CA PHE A 205 -1.91 -6.65 -8.57
C PHE A 205 -0.84 -7.20 -9.52
N ALA A 206 -1.07 -8.37 -10.11
CA ALA A 206 -0.14 -9.08 -11.00
C ALA A 206 -0.81 -9.49 -12.31
N ASN A 207 -1.45 -8.54 -12.99
CA ASN A 207 -2.19 -8.80 -14.24
C ASN A 207 -1.44 -8.35 -15.52
N TYR A 208 -0.66 -7.27 -15.44
CA TYR A 208 0.02 -6.67 -16.60
C TYR A 208 1.51 -7.05 -16.67
N ASP A 209 2.09 -6.95 -17.86
CA ASP A 209 3.54 -6.91 -18.06
C ASP A 209 4.02 -5.46 -18.02
N ALA A 210 5.35 -5.27 -17.94
CA ALA A 210 5.94 -3.94 -17.89
C ALA A 210 5.69 -3.09 -19.16
N SER A 211 5.46 -3.72 -20.31
CA SER A 211 5.24 -3.04 -21.60
C SER A 211 3.81 -2.49 -21.78
N PHE A 212 2.82 -3.06 -21.09
CA PHE A 212 1.44 -2.60 -21.13
C PHE A 212 1.19 -1.47 -20.10
N ALA A 213 1.95 -0.38 -20.24
CA ALA A 213 1.85 0.81 -19.39
C ALA A 213 0.66 1.71 -19.81
N SER A 214 -0.57 1.22 -19.65
CA SER A 214 -1.73 2.11 -19.62
C SER A 214 -1.75 2.82 -18.26
N ALA A 215 -1.50 4.13 -18.30
CA ALA A 215 -1.20 5.04 -17.19
C ALA A 215 -1.99 4.79 -15.87
N GLY A 216 -1.24 4.70 -14.76
CA GLY A 216 -1.76 4.57 -13.39
C GLY A 216 -0.74 4.06 -12.35
N VAL A 217 0.47 3.69 -12.80
CA VAL A 217 1.55 3.17 -11.95
C VAL A 217 2.52 4.29 -11.58
N GLY A 218 2.49 4.67 -10.31
CA GLY A 218 3.48 5.49 -9.63
C GLY A 218 4.67 4.67 -9.10
N ALA A 219 5.59 5.40 -8.49
CA ALA A 219 6.89 4.96 -8.05
C ALA A 219 7.19 5.64 -6.71
N ARG A 220 7.64 4.88 -5.70
CA ARG A 220 8.13 5.45 -4.43
C ARG A 220 9.63 5.21 -4.29
N LEU A 221 10.35 6.24 -3.86
CA LEU A 221 11.73 6.08 -3.44
C LEU A 221 11.77 5.34 -2.11
N ALA A 222 12.43 4.20 -2.11
CA ALA A 222 12.75 3.47 -0.90
C ALA A 222 14.23 3.14 -0.92
N PHE A 223 14.91 3.42 0.19
CA PHE A 223 16.32 3.09 0.37
C PHE A 223 16.45 1.93 1.34
N ARG A 224 17.39 1.02 1.07
CA ARG A 224 17.84 -0.01 2.01
C ARG A 224 19.33 0.20 2.23
N GLY A 225 19.73 0.32 3.49
CA GLY A 225 21.13 0.54 3.85
C GLY A 225 21.28 1.21 5.21
N GLN A 226 22.52 1.44 5.62
CA GLN A 226 22.80 2.28 6.78
C GLN A 226 22.62 3.75 6.40
N ILE A 227 21.82 4.48 7.19
CA ILE A 227 21.76 5.93 7.07
C ILE A 227 23.01 6.49 7.75
N VAL A 228 23.94 7.00 6.94
CA VAL A 228 25.17 7.61 7.42
C VAL A 228 25.07 9.12 7.22
N LYS A 229 25.21 9.89 8.30
CA LYS A 229 25.31 11.35 8.19
C LYS A 229 26.76 11.71 7.86
N ALA A 230 26.99 12.15 6.62
CA ALA A 230 28.31 12.63 6.23
C ALA A 230 28.66 13.92 6.99
N GLN A 231 29.93 14.05 7.39
CA GLN A 231 30.42 15.25 8.10
C GLN A 231 30.55 16.47 7.18
N SER A 232 30.55 16.27 5.85
CA SER A 232 30.57 17.33 4.84
C SER A 232 30.03 16.83 3.50
N VAL A 233 29.74 17.76 2.58
CA VAL A 233 29.33 17.43 1.19
C VAL A 233 30.43 16.67 0.46
N ALA A 234 31.71 17.01 0.68
CA ALA A 234 32.84 16.31 0.09
C ALA A 234 32.92 14.85 0.59
N ALA A 235 32.70 14.63 1.89
CA ALA A 235 32.67 13.30 2.47
C ALA A 235 31.50 12.47 1.91
N TYR A 236 30.31 13.07 1.76
CA TYR A 236 29.16 12.40 1.12
C TYR A 236 29.47 11.93 -0.30
N LYS A 237 30.06 12.81 -1.12
CA LYS A 237 30.43 12.48 -2.51
C LYS A 237 31.53 11.43 -2.63
N ALA A 238 32.32 11.23 -1.57
CA ALA A 238 33.38 10.23 -1.52
C ALA A 238 32.90 8.85 -1.00
N ILE A 239 31.65 8.73 -0.57
CA ILE A 239 31.07 7.43 -0.19
C ILE A 239 30.95 6.57 -1.45
N SER A 240 31.58 5.40 -1.44
CA SER A 240 31.27 4.32 -2.39
C SER A 240 30.36 3.30 -1.72
N GLU A 241 29.39 2.77 -2.47
CA GLU A 241 28.62 1.61 -2.02
C GLU A 241 29.59 0.44 -1.87
N ASN A 242 29.92 0.07 -0.62
CA ASN A 242 30.60 -1.18 -0.37
C ASN A 242 29.57 -2.30 -0.59
N ALA A 243 29.86 -3.17 -1.56
CA ALA A 243 29.06 -4.33 -1.93
C ALA A 243 28.86 -5.32 -0.77
#